data_AF-A0A1R3JKY5-F1
#
_entry.id   AF-A0A1R3JKY5-F1
#
_cell.length_a   1.000
_cell.length_b   1.000
_cell.length_c   1.000
_cell.angle_alpha   90.00
_cell.angle_beta   90.00
_cell.angle_gamma   90.00
#
_symmetry.space_group_name_H-M   'P 1'
#
loop_
_entity.id
_entity.type
_entity.pdbx_description
1 polymer ?
#
loop_
_entity_poly.entity_id
_entity_poly.type
_entity_poly.pdbx_seq_one_letter_code
_entity_poly.pdbx_strand_id
1 'polypeptide(L)'
;MVETSLEEGVQNSNYDRQKELKAFDETNAGVKGLVDSGLAKIPRIFIDEEYKLERNNKNQDPGNSKTSIPIIDLTGVSEDSSLRREVVKKIGEACQKWGFFQIINHGIGVTTLDEMVDGTRKFHEQDSEVKKEIYSRDYTKFVNYNSNFNLYKAEVINWRDTLSCVMAPRQPHPEDLPPVCRDIMLEYSNRVMKLGETLCELMSEALGLKSSYLKDIGCAEGLFVLGHYFPVCPEPLLTLGTSSHTDSSFFTVLLQDQLGGLQVHHENQWVDVTPIHGALVINLGDMLQASFPLYLNLLI
;
A
#
# COMPACT_ATOMS: atom_id res chain seq x y z
N MET A 1 -33.73 -14.78 -49.07
CA MET A 1 -34.32 -13.76 -48.18
C MET A 1 -34.52 -14.37 -46.81
N VAL A 2 -33.49 -14.32 -45.98
CA VAL A 2 -33.59 -14.13 -44.52
C VAL A 2 -32.25 -13.50 -44.14
N GLU A 3 -32.24 -12.18 -44.00
CA GLU A 3 -31.13 -11.45 -43.38
C GLU A 3 -31.28 -11.59 -41.87
N THR A 4 -30.29 -12.22 -41.24
CA THR A 4 -30.06 -12.14 -39.80
C THR A 4 -29.36 -10.81 -39.50
N SER A 5 -30.11 -9.85 -38.97
CA SER A 5 -29.57 -8.62 -38.39
C SER A 5 -28.87 -8.95 -37.08
N LEU A 6 -27.54 -8.87 -37.08
CA LEU A 6 -26.72 -8.78 -35.87
C LEU A 6 -27.02 -7.43 -35.21
N GLU A 7 -27.48 -7.46 -33.95
CA GLU A 7 -27.50 -6.27 -33.10
C GLU A 7 -26.04 -5.91 -32.77
N GLU A 8 -25.50 -4.96 -33.53
CA GLU A 8 -24.24 -4.30 -33.24
C GLU A 8 -24.36 -3.52 -31.92
N GLY A 9 -23.46 -3.82 -30.99
CA GLY A 9 -23.34 -3.12 -29.73
C GLY A 9 -23.11 -1.62 -29.95
N VAL A 10 -23.86 -0.79 -29.23
CA VAL A 10 -23.71 0.66 -29.21
C VAL A 10 -22.32 1.01 -28.65
N GLN A 11 -21.37 1.22 -29.55
CA GLN A 11 -20.06 1.78 -29.23
C GLN A 11 -20.26 3.27 -28.91
N ASN A 12 -20.19 3.62 -27.62
CA ASN A 12 -20.43 4.98 -27.13
C ASN A 12 -19.32 5.93 -27.64
N SER A 13 -19.54 6.54 -28.80
CA SER A 13 -18.52 7.16 -29.66
C SER A 13 -18.05 8.56 -29.24
N ASN A 14 -18.35 9.00 -28.01
CA ASN A 14 -18.09 10.38 -27.57
C ASN A 14 -17.41 10.50 -26.19
N TYR A 15 -16.88 9.40 -25.65
CA TYR A 15 -16.14 9.42 -24.39
C TYR A 15 -14.68 9.83 -24.60
N ASP A 16 -14.31 10.99 -24.05
CA ASP A 16 -12.94 11.47 -24.01
C ASP A 16 -12.35 11.28 -22.60
N ARG A 17 -11.61 10.17 -22.43
CA ARG A 17 -10.94 9.84 -21.16
C ARG A 17 -9.95 10.92 -20.73
N GLN A 18 -9.22 11.51 -21.68
CA GLN A 18 -8.19 12.51 -21.35
C GLN A 18 -8.82 13.79 -20.80
N LYS A 19 -9.96 14.19 -21.38
CA LYS A 19 -10.75 15.31 -20.85
C LYS A 19 -11.30 15.02 -19.45
N GLU A 20 -11.79 13.80 -19.19
CA GLU A 20 -12.30 13.43 -17.85
C GLU A 20 -11.16 13.39 -16.81
N LEU A 21 -10.02 12.78 -17.13
CA LEU A 21 -8.84 12.78 -16.26
C LEU A 21 -8.37 14.19 -15.93
N LYS A 22 -8.27 15.06 -16.94
CA LYS A 22 -7.87 16.45 -16.77
C LYS A 22 -8.86 17.21 -15.88
N ALA A 23 -10.16 17.05 -16.11
CA ALA A 23 -11.18 17.70 -15.30
C ALA A 23 -11.14 17.23 -13.84
N PHE A 24 -10.91 15.94 -13.59
CA PHE A 24 -10.69 15.40 -12.24
C PHE A 24 -9.43 15.99 -11.60
N ASP A 25 -8.32 15.99 -12.33
CA ASP A 25 -7.02 16.47 -11.84
C ASP A 25 -7.04 17.96 -11.50
N GLU A 26 -7.66 18.78 -12.34
CA GLU A 26 -7.79 20.24 -12.15
C GLU A 26 -8.61 20.63 -10.92
N THR A 27 -9.38 19.70 -10.34
CA THR A 27 -10.06 19.96 -9.07
C THR A 27 -9.09 20.09 -7.91
N ASN A 28 -7.92 19.42 -7.99
CA ASN A 28 -6.95 19.25 -6.90
C ASN A 28 -7.55 18.72 -5.58
N ALA A 29 -8.78 18.19 -5.61
CA ALA A 29 -9.54 17.80 -4.42
C ALA A 29 -9.52 16.28 -4.17
N GLY A 30 -9.04 15.53 -5.16
CA GLY A 30 -8.92 14.08 -5.14
C GLY A 30 -10.25 13.33 -5.09
N VAL A 31 -10.18 12.03 -4.83
CA VAL A 31 -11.33 11.14 -4.71
C VAL A 31 -12.20 11.53 -3.52
N LYS A 32 -11.61 11.99 -2.42
CA LYS A 32 -12.38 12.50 -1.28
C LYS A 32 -13.23 13.70 -1.67
N GLY A 33 -12.70 14.64 -2.45
CA GLY A 33 -13.46 15.77 -2.97
C GLY A 33 -14.64 15.36 -3.86
N LEU A 34 -14.49 14.27 -4.63
CA LEU A 34 -15.61 13.68 -5.36
C LEU A 34 -16.69 13.21 -4.38
N VAL A 35 -16.32 12.40 -3.37
CA VAL A 35 -17.25 11.89 -2.35
C VAL A 35 -17.99 13.01 -1.63
N ASP A 36 -17.28 14.07 -1.23
CA ASP A 36 -17.85 15.23 -0.53
C ASP A 36 -18.84 16.02 -1.38
N SER A 37 -18.76 15.90 -2.71
CA SER A 37 -19.75 16.49 -3.64
C SER A 37 -21.08 15.71 -3.71
N GLY A 38 -21.16 14.54 -3.05
CA GLY A 38 -22.37 13.73 -2.98
C GLY A 38 -22.64 12.91 -4.24
N LEU A 39 -21.59 12.44 -4.94
CA LEU A 39 -21.78 11.61 -6.13
C LEU A 39 -22.59 10.34 -5.83
N ALA A 40 -23.48 9.98 -6.76
CA ALA A 40 -24.21 8.71 -6.71
C ALA A 40 -23.55 7.60 -7.53
N LYS A 41 -22.68 7.95 -8.48
CA LYS A 41 -22.01 7.02 -9.40
C LYS A 41 -20.58 7.46 -9.67
N ILE A 42 -19.67 6.50 -9.75
CA ILE A 42 -18.25 6.79 -9.95
C ILE A 42 -17.98 7.25 -11.39
N PRO A 43 -17.05 8.20 -11.61
CA PRO A 43 -16.61 8.59 -12.95
C PRO A 43 -16.03 7.40 -13.73
N ARG A 44 -16.14 7.44 -15.07
CA ARG A 44 -15.76 6.30 -15.92
C ARG A 44 -14.27 5.98 -15.85
N ILE A 45 -13.43 6.99 -15.62
CA ILE A 45 -11.99 6.81 -15.35
C ILE A 45 -11.68 5.80 -14.23
N PHE A 46 -12.54 5.65 -13.22
CA PHE A 46 -12.34 4.70 -12.11
C PHE A 46 -12.89 3.29 -12.37
N ILE A 47 -13.62 3.07 -13.46
CA ILE A 47 -14.22 1.77 -13.76
C ILE A 47 -13.14 0.83 -14.32
N ASP A 48 -12.91 -0.27 -13.60
CA ASP A 48 -12.03 -1.35 -13.99
C ASP A 48 -12.86 -2.49 -14.62
N GLU A 49 -12.88 -2.53 -15.96
CA GLU A 49 -13.65 -3.55 -16.68
C GLU A 49 -13.01 -4.94 -16.56
N GLU A 50 -11.68 -5.04 -16.40
CA GLU A 50 -11.00 -6.32 -16.21
C GLU A 50 -11.35 -6.91 -14.84
N TYR A 51 -11.23 -6.13 -13.76
CA TYR A 51 -11.66 -6.52 -12.42
C TYR A 51 -13.13 -6.98 -12.40
N LYS A 52 -14.00 -6.22 -13.06
CA LYS A 52 -15.43 -6.55 -13.16
C LYS A 52 -15.67 -7.88 -13.89
N LEU A 53 -14.92 -8.15 -14.97
CA LEU A 53 -14.99 -9.41 -15.72
C LEU A 53 -14.46 -10.58 -14.88
N GLU A 54 -13.29 -10.45 -14.26
CA GLU A 54 -12.71 -11.48 -13.40
C GLU A 54 -13.63 -11.84 -12.24
N ARG A 55 -14.21 -10.83 -11.59
CA ARG A 55 -15.16 -11.01 -10.50
C ARG A 55 -16.41 -11.75 -10.95
N ASN A 56 -16.94 -11.43 -12.13
CA ASN A 56 -18.15 -12.09 -12.67
C ASN A 56 -17.86 -13.52 -13.14
N ASN A 57 -16.65 -13.81 -13.61
CA ASN A 57 -16.23 -15.14 -14.07
C ASN A 57 -15.88 -16.09 -12.92
N LYS A 58 -15.49 -15.56 -11.76
CA LYS A 58 -15.29 -16.35 -10.54
C LYS A 58 -16.66 -16.70 -9.95
N ASN A 59 -17.09 -17.96 -10.11
CA ASN A 59 -18.00 -18.59 -9.16
C ASN A 59 -17.26 -18.58 -7.81
N GLN A 60 -17.41 -17.51 -7.02
CA GLN A 60 -16.83 -17.42 -5.69
C GLN A 60 -17.52 -18.46 -4.82
N ASP A 61 -17.02 -19.70 -4.83
CA ASP A 61 -17.02 -20.48 -3.61
C ASP A 61 -16.21 -19.62 -2.61
N PRO A 62 -16.80 -19.09 -1.54
CA PRO A 62 -16.07 -18.32 -0.55
C PRO A 62 -15.06 -19.28 0.05
N GLY A 63 -13.85 -19.27 -0.51
CA GLY A 63 -12.84 -20.28 -0.28
C GLY A 63 -12.72 -20.51 1.21
N ASN A 64 -13.12 -21.70 1.65
CA ASN A 64 -12.90 -22.22 2.99
C ASN A 64 -11.41 -22.53 3.20
N SER A 65 -10.53 -21.66 2.71
CA SER A 65 -9.10 -21.76 2.89
C SER A 65 -8.78 -21.01 4.17
N LYS A 66 -8.38 -21.75 5.21
CA LYS A 66 -7.81 -21.21 6.46
C LYS A 66 -6.42 -20.58 6.23
N THR A 67 -6.18 -20.08 5.03
CA THR A 67 -4.87 -19.68 4.58
C THR A 67 -4.73 -18.21 4.88
N SER A 68 -3.84 -17.88 5.80
CA SER A 68 -3.49 -16.51 6.16
C SER A 68 -1.98 -16.36 6.07
N ILE A 69 -1.52 -15.14 5.84
CA ILE A 69 -0.08 -14.85 5.92
C ILE A 69 0.45 -15.18 7.34
N PRO A 70 1.71 -15.62 7.47
CA PRO A 70 2.30 -15.94 8.78
C PRO A 70 2.28 -14.76 9.75
N ILE A 71 2.13 -15.03 11.04
CA ILE A 71 2.27 -14.03 12.11
C ILE A 71 3.53 -14.35 12.90
N ILE A 72 4.42 -13.37 13.07
CA ILE A 72 5.73 -13.52 13.70
C ILE A 72 5.81 -12.60 14.93
N ASP A 73 6.02 -13.20 16.09
CA ASP A 73 6.22 -12.48 17.35
C ASP A 73 7.70 -12.10 17.52
N LEU A 74 7.98 -10.80 17.69
CA LEU A 74 9.32 -10.26 17.87
C LEU A 74 9.74 -10.11 19.35
N THR A 75 8.94 -10.61 20.30
CA THR A 75 9.27 -10.59 21.73
C THR A 75 10.62 -11.25 22.00
N GLY A 76 11.53 -10.55 22.69
CA GLY A 76 12.81 -11.10 23.11
C GLY A 76 13.86 -11.24 22.00
N VAL A 77 13.59 -10.72 20.78
CA VAL A 77 14.47 -10.89 19.61
C VAL A 77 15.84 -10.20 19.78
N SER A 78 15.93 -9.22 20.67
CA SER A 78 17.16 -8.48 20.97
C SER A 78 17.90 -9.04 22.19
N GLU A 79 17.21 -9.77 23.05
CA GLU A 79 17.70 -10.23 24.35
C GLU A 79 18.09 -11.71 24.37
N ASP A 80 17.39 -12.56 23.61
CA ASP A 80 17.56 -14.02 23.64
C ASP A 80 17.96 -14.56 22.26
N SER A 81 19.19 -15.07 22.17
CA SER A 81 19.74 -15.66 20.94
C SER A 81 18.96 -16.88 20.43
N SER A 82 18.29 -17.63 21.31
CA SER A 82 17.47 -18.78 20.93
C SER A 82 16.15 -18.34 20.31
N LEU A 83 15.49 -17.32 20.89
CA LEU A 83 14.30 -16.70 20.32
C LEU A 83 14.61 -16.01 18.99
N ARG A 84 15.71 -15.27 18.92
CA ARG A 84 16.17 -14.64 17.67
C ARG A 84 16.33 -15.67 16.55
N ARG A 85 16.98 -16.80 16.82
CA ARG A 85 17.17 -17.87 15.81
C ARG A 85 15.83 -18.45 15.35
N GLU A 86 14.85 -18.59 16.23
CA GLU A 86 13.50 -19.02 15.85
C GLU A 86 12.79 -17.99 14.97
N VAL A 87 12.86 -16.71 15.33
CA VAL A 87 12.32 -15.59 14.55
C VAL A 87 12.95 -15.52 13.16
N VAL A 88 14.28 -15.61 13.08
CA VAL A 88 15.02 -15.64 11.80
C VAL A 88 14.54 -16.78 10.90
N LYS A 89 14.36 -17.98 11.46
CA LYS A 89 13.83 -19.13 10.72
C LYS A 89 12.41 -18.85 10.20
N LYS A 90 11.53 -18.31 11.05
CA LYS A 90 10.15 -17.96 10.67
C LYS A 90 10.10 -16.89 9.58
N ILE A 91 10.94 -15.86 9.67
CA ILE A 91 11.07 -14.82 8.64
C ILE A 91 11.55 -15.46 7.33
N GLY A 92 12.60 -16.29 7.34
CA GLY A 92 13.08 -16.97 6.15
C GLY A 92 11.99 -17.80 5.46
N GLU A 93 11.22 -18.58 6.23
CA GLU A 93 10.10 -19.37 5.71
C GLU A 93 8.97 -18.51 5.14
N ALA A 94 8.62 -17.40 5.81
CA ALA A 94 7.61 -16.47 5.33
C ALA A 94 8.05 -15.75 4.05
N CYS A 95 9.28 -15.26 4.01
CA CYS A 95 9.89 -14.65 2.83
C CYS A 95 9.90 -15.60 1.62
N GLN A 96 10.20 -16.88 1.82
CA GLN A 96 10.27 -17.85 0.72
C GLN A 96 8.90 -18.30 0.22
N LYS A 97 7.95 -18.54 1.13
CA LYS A 97 6.66 -19.13 0.77
C LYS A 97 5.62 -18.08 0.41
N TRP A 98 5.65 -16.94 1.08
CA TRP A 98 4.60 -15.94 1.02
C TRP A 98 5.06 -14.62 0.41
N GLY A 99 6.28 -14.20 0.71
CA GLY A 99 6.70 -12.82 0.47
C GLY A 99 5.98 -11.80 1.35
N PHE A 100 5.12 -12.25 2.26
CA PHE A 100 4.29 -11.47 3.17
C PHE A 100 4.26 -12.13 4.56
N PHE A 101 4.20 -11.32 5.62
CA PHE A 101 3.91 -11.77 6.98
C PHE A 101 3.46 -10.60 7.85
N GLN A 102 2.77 -10.88 8.96
CA GLN A 102 2.52 -9.89 10.01
C GLN A 102 3.56 -10.02 11.11
N ILE A 103 3.93 -8.90 11.71
CA ILE A 103 4.74 -8.86 12.93
C ILE A 103 3.95 -8.27 14.09
N ILE A 104 4.15 -8.84 15.27
CA ILE A 104 3.61 -8.35 16.55
C ILE A 104 4.75 -8.18 17.56
N ASN A 105 4.51 -7.41 18.63
CA ASN A 105 5.50 -7.12 19.67
C ASN A 105 6.81 -6.54 19.10
N HIS A 106 6.71 -5.74 18.03
CA HIS A 106 7.82 -5.14 17.29
C HIS A 106 8.39 -3.86 17.93
N GLY A 107 7.95 -3.51 19.15
CA GLY A 107 8.50 -2.40 19.94
C GLY A 107 7.97 -0.99 19.60
N ILE A 108 7.10 -0.84 18.60
CA ILE A 108 6.37 0.42 18.36
C ILE A 108 5.09 0.38 19.19
N GLY A 109 4.85 1.41 20.01
CA GLY A 109 3.68 1.46 20.87
C GLY A 109 2.39 1.58 20.05
N VAL A 110 1.34 0.86 20.47
CA VAL A 110 0.03 0.86 19.81
C VAL A 110 -0.55 2.27 19.68
N THR A 111 -0.38 3.11 20.70
CA THR A 111 -0.78 4.53 20.65
C THR A 111 -0.15 5.28 19.48
N THR A 112 1.14 5.07 19.21
CA THR A 112 1.81 5.71 18.05
C THR A 112 1.20 5.21 16.73
N LEU A 113 0.86 3.92 16.64
CA LEU A 113 0.22 3.37 15.44
C LEU A 113 -1.17 3.98 15.24
N ASP A 114 -1.99 4.02 16.28
CA ASP A 114 -3.34 4.59 16.25
C ASP A 114 -3.32 6.08 15.89
N GLU A 115 -2.42 6.84 16.50
CA GLU A 115 -2.25 8.27 16.19
C GLU A 115 -1.76 8.49 14.75
N MET A 116 -0.96 7.59 14.18
CA MET A 116 -0.51 7.69 12.79
C MET A 116 -1.66 7.44 11.81
N VAL A 117 -2.48 6.41 12.06
CA VAL A 117 -3.71 6.15 11.29
C VAL A 117 -4.67 7.33 11.40
N ASP A 118 -4.89 7.82 12.63
CA ASP A 118 -5.76 8.97 12.89
C ASP A 118 -5.24 10.27 12.28
N GLY A 119 -3.93 10.52 12.33
CA GLY A 119 -3.28 11.68 11.71
C GLY A 119 -3.44 11.66 10.19
N THR A 120 -3.25 10.50 9.56
CA THR A 120 -3.49 10.31 8.11
C THR A 120 -4.95 10.61 7.77
N ARG A 121 -5.89 10.02 8.52
CA ARG A 121 -7.32 10.28 8.35
C ARG A 121 -7.65 11.77 8.49
N LYS A 122 -7.20 12.41 9.58
CA LYS A 122 -7.44 13.83 9.86
C LYS A 122 -6.94 14.73 8.74
N PHE A 123 -5.77 14.44 8.15
CA PHE A 123 -5.28 15.17 6.98
C PHE A 123 -6.26 15.07 5.80
N HIS A 124 -6.71 13.86 5.45
CA HIS A 124 -7.61 13.67 4.30
C HIS A 124 -9.02 14.21 4.54
N GLU A 125 -9.45 14.32 5.79
CA GLU A 125 -10.73 14.90 6.20
C GLU A 125 -10.71 16.43 6.35
N GLN A 126 -9.57 17.10 6.14
CA GLN A 126 -9.53 18.56 6.12
C GLN A 126 -10.30 19.12 4.91
N ASP A 127 -10.69 20.40 5.02
CA ASP A 127 -11.24 21.17 3.91
C ASP A 127 -10.34 21.06 2.66
N SER A 128 -10.97 20.94 1.49
CA SER A 128 -10.26 20.76 0.23
C SER A 128 -9.22 21.85 -0.01
N GLU A 129 -9.52 23.09 0.35
CA GLU A 129 -8.61 24.22 0.14
C GLU A 129 -7.29 24.05 0.89
N VAL A 130 -7.29 23.46 2.08
CA VAL A 130 -6.05 23.17 2.84
C VAL A 130 -5.21 22.12 2.14
N LYS A 131 -5.85 21.03 1.68
CA LYS A 131 -5.14 19.93 0.99
C LYS A 131 -4.58 20.38 -0.37
N LYS A 132 -5.26 21.31 -1.05
CA LYS A 132 -4.83 21.89 -2.34
C LYS A 132 -3.50 22.62 -2.27
N GLU A 133 -3.13 23.19 -1.12
CA GLU A 133 -1.86 23.91 -0.94
C GLU A 133 -0.64 23.02 -1.22
N ILE A 134 -0.75 21.72 -0.91
CA ILE A 134 0.30 20.74 -1.16
C ILE A 134 -0.05 19.75 -2.28
N TYR A 135 -1.13 20.01 -3.03
CA TYR A 135 -1.47 19.19 -4.18
C TYR A 135 -0.39 19.32 -5.26
N SER A 136 0.16 18.20 -5.70
CA SER A 136 1.25 18.23 -6.68
C SER A 136 1.40 16.91 -7.41
N ARG A 137 1.68 17.01 -8.71
CA ARG A 137 2.22 15.92 -9.55
C ARG A 137 3.72 16.04 -9.81
N ASP A 138 4.38 17.03 -9.19
CA ASP A 138 5.84 17.11 -9.14
C ASP A 138 6.35 16.17 -8.05
N TYR A 139 6.87 15.02 -8.47
CA TYR A 139 7.40 13.96 -7.60
C TYR A 139 8.83 14.23 -7.11
N THR A 140 9.41 15.39 -7.42
CA THR A 140 10.67 15.84 -6.80
C THR A 140 10.44 16.48 -5.43
N LYS A 141 9.19 16.83 -5.10
CA LYS A 141 8.82 17.37 -3.78
C LYS A 141 8.88 16.30 -2.70
N PHE A 142 9.43 16.68 -1.55
CA PHE A 142 9.55 15.80 -0.38
C PHE A 142 8.20 15.50 0.27
N VAL A 143 7.27 16.47 0.22
CA VAL A 143 5.90 16.33 0.73
C VAL A 143 4.94 16.73 -0.37
N ASN A 144 3.96 15.87 -0.68
CA ASN A 144 2.90 16.18 -1.62
C ASN A 144 1.65 15.35 -1.38
N TYR A 145 0.51 15.87 -1.84
CA TYR A 145 -0.76 15.16 -1.88
C TYR A 145 -1.22 15.03 -3.34
N ASN A 146 -1.75 13.86 -3.72
CA ASN A 146 -2.45 13.68 -4.98
C ASN A 146 -3.33 12.43 -4.96
N SER A 147 -4.10 12.25 -6.03
CA SER A 147 -4.75 10.99 -6.37
C SER A 147 -4.05 10.37 -7.57
N ASN A 148 -3.64 9.11 -7.42
CA ASN A 148 -2.96 8.30 -8.42
C ASN A 148 -1.65 8.91 -8.97
N PHE A 149 -0.51 8.35 -8.56
CA PHE A 149 0.83 8.75 -9.05
C PHE A 149 0.97 8.70 -10.57
N ASN A 150 0.36 7.71 -11.22
CA ASN A 150 0.45 7.48 -12.65
C ASN A 150 -0.82 7.91 -13.40
N LEU A 151 -1.62 8.88 -12.90
CA LEU A 151 -2.94 9.26 -13.43
C LEU A 151 -3.05 9.25 -14.97
N TYR A 152 -2.13 9.93 -15.66
CA TYR A 152 -2.16 10.06 -17.13
C TYR A 152 -1.57 8.88 -17.90
N LYS A 153 -0.85 7.98 -17.22
CA LYS A 153 -0.19 6.79 -17.80
C LYS A 153 -0.92 5.49 -17.49
N ALA A 154 -1.65 5.44 -16.39
CA ALA A 154 -2.39 4.28 -15.95
C ALA A 154 -3.56 4.01 -16.89
N GLU A 155 -3.81 2.75 -17.21
CA GLU A 155 -4.98 2.31 -17.96
C GLU A 155 -6.26 2.43 -17.11
N VAL A 156 -6.14 2.10 -15.83
CA VAL A 156 -7.18 2.23 -14.80
C VAL A 156 -6.65 3.10 -13.65
N ILE A 157 -7.50 3.94 -13.06
CA ILE A 157 -7.15 4.74 -11.89
C ILE A 157 -7.85 4.21 -10.64
N ASN A 158 -7.19 4.35 -9.50
CA ASN A 158 -7.62 3.80 -8.23
C ASN A 158 -8.50 4.75 -7.44
N TRP A 159 -9.46 4.20 -6.69
CA TRP A 159 -10.32 4.92 -5.76
C TRP A 159 -9.59 5.26 -4.45
N ARG A 160 -8.56 6.12 -4.56
CA ARG A 160 -7.63 6.42 -3.46
C ARG A 160 -7.01 7.81 -3.60
N ASP A 161 -6.81 8.44 -2.45
CA ASP A 161 -5.98 9.62 -2.27
C ASP A 161 -4.71 9.27 -1.46
N THR A 162 -3.62 10.01 -1.67
CA THR A 162 -2.33 9.72 -1.01
C THR A 162 -1.60 10.98 -0.59
N LEU A 163 -1.25 11.04 0.69
CA LEU A 163 -0.21 11.93 1.21
C LEU A 163 1.14 11.20 1.10
N SER A 164 2.11 11.83 0.45
CA SER A 164 3.44 11.25 0.20
C SER A 164 4.50 12.07 0.93
N CYS A 165 5.35 11.41 1.71
CA CYS A 165 6.41 12.05 2.49
C CYS A 165 7.73 11.27 2.37
N VAL A 166 8.77 11.90 1.84
CA VAL A 166 10.15 11.39 1.88
C VAL A 166 10.74 11.73 3.24
N MET A 167 10.96 10.73 4.08
CA MET A 167 11.38 10.90 5.49
C MET A 167 12.86 10.58 5.72
N ALA A 168 13.50 9.83 4.83
CA ALA A 168 14.94 9.52 4.88
C ALA A 168 15.50 9.40 3.45
N PRO A 169 16.80 9.66 3.23
CA PRO A 169 17.86 9.89 4.22
C PRO A 169 17.88 11.30 4.83
N ARG A 170 17.16 12.25 4.22
CA ARG A 170 16.98 13.60 4.75
C ARG A 170 15.52 13.79 5.11
N GLN A 171 15.27 14.09 6.39
CA GLN A 171 13.93 14.46 6.84
C GLN A 171 13.52 15.80 6.20
N PRO A 172 12.24 15.97 5.87
CA PRO A 172 11.73 17.26 5.43
C PRO A 172 11.79 18.25 6.60
N HIS A 173 11.76 19.54 6.30
CA HIS A 173 11.58 20.51 7.36
C HIS A 173 10.21 20.30 8.02
N PRO A 174 10.08 20.32 9.36
CA PRO A 174 8.80 20.07 10.01
C PRO A 174 7.67 20.95 9.47
N GLU A 175 7.96 22.22 9.15
CA GLU A 175 7.03 23.17 8.55
C GLU A 175 6.44 22.72 7.20
N ASP A 176 7.16 21.87 6.43
CA ASP A 176 6.69 21.32 5.16
C ASP A 176 5.66 20.20 5.36
N LEU A 177 5.61 19.59 6.55
CA LEU A 177 4.64 18.55 6.88
C LEU A 177 3.29 19.17 7.30
N PRO A 178 2.15 18.55 6.92
CA PRO A 178 0.83 19.02 7.31
C PRO A 178 0.71 19.13 8.84
N PRO A 179 0.34 20.30 9.39
CA PRO A 179 0.32 20.52 10.84
C PRO A 179 -0.49 19.46 11.61
N VAL A 180 -1.57 18.94 11.02
CA VAL A 180 -2.48 17.99 11.67
C VAL A 180 -1.86 16.61 11.94
N CYS A 181 -0.83 16.23 11.18
CA CYS A 181 -0.17 14.92 11.32
C CYS A 181 1.35 15.02 11.44
N ARG A 182 1.91 16.23 11.54
CA ARG A 182 3.36 16.50 11.54
C ARG A 182 4.12 15.73 12.61
N ASP A 183 3.74 15.92 13.88
CA ASP A 183 4.52 15.40 15.00
C ASP A 183 4.50 13.88 15.02
N ILE A 184 3.32 13.29 14.77
CA ILE A 184 3.17 11.84 14.70
C ILE A 184 3.87 11.23 13.48
N MET A 185 3.87 11.91 12.32
CA MET A 185 4.61 11.46 11.13
C MET A 185 6.11 11.38 11.43
N LEU A 186 6.68 12.38 12.13
CA LEU A 186 8.09 12.38 12.54
C LEU A 186 8.38 11.28 13.56
N GLU A 187 7.56 11.14 14.60
CA GLU A 187 7.74 10.09 15.61
C GLU A 187 7.63 8.69 15.00
N TYR A 188 6.57 8.42 14.27
CA TYR A 188 6.31 7.14 13.62
C TYR A 188 7.45 6.78 12.66
N SER A 189 7.88 7.71 11.81
CA SER A 189 8.97 7.48 10.86
C SER A 189 10.29 7.14 11.55
N ASN A 190 10.63 7.82 12.65
CA ASN A 190 11.83 7.52 13.43
C ASN A 190 11.78 6.11 14.05
N ARG A 191 10.60 5.65 14.48
CA ARG A 191 10.41 4.30 15.02
C ARG A 191 10.46 3.24 13.92
N VAL A 192 9.83 3.50 12.78
CA VAL A 192 9.85 2.60 11.62
C VAL A 192 11.27 2.46 11.05
N MET A 193 12.09 3.53 11.02
CA MET A 193 13.49 3.42 10.63
C MET A 193 14.27 2.41 11.49
N LYS A 194 14.13 2.50 12.82
CA LYS A 194 14.79 1.56 13.74
C LYS A 194 14.27 0.12 13.57
N LEU A 195 12.97 -0.03 13.35
CA LEU A 195 12.38 -1.34 13.05
C LEU A 195 12.90 -1.88 11.71
N GLY A 196 13.03 -1.04 10.69
CA GLY A 196 13.58 -1.39 9.39
C GLY A 196 15.02 -1.89 9.48
N GLU A 197 15.86 -1.24 10.30
CA GLU A 197 17.21 -1.75 10.59
C GLU A 197 17.17 -3.15 11.23
N THR A 198 16.29 -3.36 12.20
CA THR A 198 16.12 -4.66 12.87
C THR A 198 15.65 -5.74 11.88
N LEU A 199 14.69 -5.42 11.01
CA LEU A 199 14.20 -6.32 9.98
C LEU A 199 15.29 -6.66 8.95
N CYS A 200 16.09 -5.68 8.54
CA CYS A 200 17.27 -5.91 7.69
C CYS A 200 18.25 -6.90 8.33
N GLU A 201 18.47 -6.82 9.65
CA GLU A 201 19.34 -7.78 10.33
C GLU A 201 18.78 -9.19 10.32
N LEU A 202 17.50 -9.34 10.67
CA LEU A 202 16.83 -10.63 10.72
C LEU A 202 16.73 -11.29 9.34
N MET A 203 16.43 -10.51 8.30
CA MET A 203 16.42 -10.98 6.92
C MET A 203 17.82 -11.35 6.43
N SER A 204 18.86 -10.59 6.79
CA SER A 204 20.25 -10.95 6.46
C SER A 204 20.64 -12.29 7.08
N GLU A 205 20.31 -12.51 8.35
CA GLU A 205 20.56 -13.79 9.03
C GLU A 205 19.76 -14.93 8.40
N ALA A 206 18.51 -14.69 7.98
CA ALA A 206 17.70 -15.68 7.30
C ALA A 206 18.34 -16.13 5.97
N LEU A 207 18.93 -15.17 5.24
CA LEU A 207 19.72 -15.42 4.02
C LEU A 207 21.06 -16.15 4.28
N GLY A 208 21.41 -16.43 5.54
CA GLY A 208 22.70 -17.00 5.92
C GLY A 208 23.87 -16.01 5.82
N LEU A 209 23.56 -14.71 5.80
CA LEU A 209 24.54 -13.64 5.71
C LEU A 209 24.87 -13.09 7.10
N LYS A 210 25.91 -12.23 7.17
CA LYS A 210 26.18 -11.44 8.37
C LYS A 210 24.97 -10.55 8.66
N SER A 211 24.58 -10.43 9.93
CA SER A 211 23.43 -9.62 10.35
C SER A 211 23.43 -8.21 9.77
N SER A 212 24.59 -7.54 9.68
CA SER A 212 24.67 -6.19 9.13
C SER A 212 24.53 -6.09 7.60
N TYR A 213 24.48 -7.21 6.85
CA TYR A 213 24.67 -7.19 5.39
C TYR A 213 23.70 -6.27 4.66
N LEU A 214 22.38 -6.42 4.86
CA LEU A 214 21.40 -5.58 4.17
C LEU A 214 21.55 -4.10 4.53
N LYS A 215 21.90 -3.81 5.79
CA LYS A 215 22.19 -2.44 6.23
C LYS A 215 23.45 -1.89 5.56
N ASP A 216 24.51 -2.70 5.47
CA ASP A 216 25.81 -2.32 4.90
C ASP A 216 25.71 -2.01 3.39
N ILE A 217 24.72 -2.56 2.68
CA ILE A 217 24.44 -2.26 1.27
C ILE A 217 23.38 -1.16 1.05
N GLY A 218 22.95 -0.49 2.13
CA GLY A 218 22.07 0.68 2.07
C GLY A 218 20.56 0.37 2.07
N CYS A 219 20.13 -0.87 2.35
CA CYS A 219 18.72 -1.28 2.33
C CYS A 219 17.83 -0.47 3.30
N ALA A 220 18.41 0.03 4.41
CA ALA A 220 17.70 0.77 5.45
C ALA A 220 17.96 2.30 5.41
N GLU A 221 18.51 2.86 4.33
CA GLU A 221 18.85 4.30 4.25
C GLU A 221 17.65 5.19 3.88
N GLY A 222 16.73 4.67 3.08
CA GLY A 222 15.58 5.40 2.57
C GLY A 222 14.31 5.06 3.31
N LEU A 223 13.43 6.06 3.48
CA LEU A 223 12.08 5.87 3.96
C LEU A 223 11.14 6.81 3.22
N PHE A 224 10.19 6.21 2.53
CA PHE A 224 9.11 6.91 1.85
C PHE A 224 7.79 6.46 2.45
N VAL A 225 7.07 7.40 3.07
CA VAL A 225 5.80 7.12 3.77
C VAL A 225 4.64 7.54 2.88
N LEU A 226 3.69 6.62 2.70
CA LEU A 226 2.46 6.83 1.96
C LEU A 226 1.26 6.75 2.89
N GLY A 227 0.64 7.90 3.17
CA GLY A 227 -0.63 8.00 3.87
C GLY A 227 -1.79 7.82 2.90
N HIS A 228 -2.14 6.57 2.63
CA HIS A 228 -3.27 6.22 1.76
C HIS A 228 -4.61 6.45 2.45
N TYR A 229 -5.59 6.94 1.69
CA TYR A 229 -6.95 7.10 2.15
C TYR A 229 -7.92 6.64 1.06
N PHE A 230 -8.86 5.78 1.46
CA PHE A 230 -9.81 5.10 0.57
C PHE A 230 -11.23 5.56 0.96
N PRO A 231 -11.74 6.65 0.36
CA PRO A 231 -13.09 7.14 0.66
C PRO A 231 -14.16 6.09 0.36
N VAL A 232 -15.32 6.18 1.02
CA VAL A 232 -16.47 5.31 0.70
C VAL A 232 -16.80 5.39 -0.79
N CYS A 233 -16.87 4.24 -1.46
CA CYS A 233 -17.20 4.15 -2.87
C CYS A 233 -18.69 3.79 -3.03
N PRO A 234 -19.48 4.53 -3.84
CA PRO A 234 -20.88 4.20 -4.09
C PRO A 234 -21.06 2.97 -4.99
N GLU A 235 -20.04 2.62 -5.78
CA GLU A 235 -20.05 1.47 -6.70
C GLU A 235 -18.79 0.60 -6.51
N PRO A 236 -18.57 0.00 -5.33
CA PRO A 236 -17.31 -0.66 -4.97
C PRO A 236 -17.01 -1.91 -5.81
N LEU A 237 -18.01 -2.46 -6.50
CA LEU A 237 -17.84 -3.61 -7.40
C LEU A 237 -17.28 -3.25 -8.79
N LEU A 238 -17.06 -1.95 -9.05
CA LEU A 238 -16.57 -1.44 -10.33
C LEU A 238 -15.16 -0.87 -10.27
N THR A 239 -14.54 -0.77 -9.09
CA THR A 239 -13.25 -0.09 -8.92
C THR A 239 -12.43 -0.76 -7.81
N LEU A 240 -11.16 -0.40 -7.72
CA LEU A 240 -10.23 -0.89 -6.70
C LEU A 240 -9.63 0.29 -5.94
N GLY A 241 -9.38 0.08 -4.65
CA GLY A 241 -8.58 1.03 -3.86
C GLY A 241 -7.12 1.07 -4.35
N THR A 242 -6.58 -0.06 -4.79
CA THR A 242 -5.26 -0.17 -5.44
C THR A 242 -5.28 -1.36 -6.38
N SER A 243 -4.89 -1.16 -7.64
CA SER A 243 -4.74 -2.21 -8.64
C SER A 243 -3.67 -3.22 -8.22
N SER A 244 -3.75 -4.45 -8.74
CA SER A 244 -2.72 -5.47 -8.54
C SER A 244 -1.34 -4.95 -8.96
N HIS A 245 -0.34 -5.12 -8.10
CA HIS A 245 1.03 -4.69 -8.33
C HIS A 245 2.01 -5.43 -7.41
N THR A 246 3.29 -5.28 -7.72
CA THR A 246 4.41 -5.58 -6.81
C THR A 246 5.03 -4.27 -6.33
N ASP A 247 5.63 -4.30 -5.14
CA ASP A 247 6.35 -3.15 -4.61
C ASP A 247 7.76 -3.12 -5.18
N SER A 248 8.18 -1.96 -5.69
CA SER A 248 9.54 -1.79 -6.21
C SER A 248 10.60 -1.56 -5.12
N SER A 249 10.22 -1.56 -3.84
CA SER A 249 11.12 -1.32 -2.70
C SER A 249 11.98 -2.55 -2.37
N PHE A 250 12.78 -2.50 -1.30
CA PHE A 250 13.37 -3.71 -0.71
C PHE A 250 12.33 -4.51 0.07
N PHE A 251 11.62 -3.81 0.97
CA PHE A 251 10.45 -4.32 1.66
C PHE A 251 9.58 -3.14 2.08
N THR A 252 8.32 -3.42 2.34
CA THR A 252 7.33 -2.46 2.81
C THR A 252 6.92 -2.80 4.25
N VAL A 253 6.70 -1.76 5.06
CA VAL A 253 6.12 -1.86 6.40
C VAL A 253 4.75 -1.19 6.34
N LEU A 254 3.70 -1.98 6.29
CA LEU A 254 2.33 -1.52 6.15
C LEU A 254 1.61 -1.52 7.51
N LEU A 255 1.09 -0.36 7.87
CA LEU A 255 0.15 -0.16 8.97
C LEU A 255 -1.27 -0.03 8.39
N GLN A 256 -2.17 -0.91 8.80
CA GLN A 256 -3.58 -0.88 8.38
C GLN A 256 -4.46 -0.27 9.49
N ASP A 257 -5.61 0.28 9.07
CA ASP A 257 -6.72 0.47 9.98
C ASP A 257 -7.40 -0.88 10.32
N GLN A 258 -8.51 -0.84 11.05
CA GLN A 258 -9.24 -2.05 11.43
C GLN A 258 -10.33 -2.45 10.43
N LEU A 259 -10.49 -1.73 9.30
CA LEU A 259 -11.40 -2.11 8.21
C LEU A 259 -10.73 -3.12 7.27
N GLY A 260 -9.43 -2.95 7.03
CA GLY A 260 -8.64 -3.86 6.19
C GLY A 260 -8.83 -3.59 4.70
N GLY A 261 -8.98 -4.65 3.91
CA GLY A 261 -9.10 -4.56 2.45
C GLY A 261 -7.82 -4.86 1.67
N LEU A 262 -6.71 -5.20 2.36
CA LEU A 262 -5.54 -5.77 1.70
C LEU A 262 -5.85 -7.22 1.29
N GLN A 263 -5.57 -7.52 0.02
CA GLN A 263 -5.54 -8.87 -0.51
C GLN A 263 -4.15 -9.17 -1.05
N VAL A 264 -3.64 -10.38 -0.81
CA VAL A 264 -2.37 -10.85 -1.35
C VAL A 264 -2.61 -11.97 -2.34
N HIS A 265 -1.87 -11.99 -3.45
CA HIS A 265 -1.97 -13.06 -4.43
C HIS A 265 -1.01 -14.19 -4.05
N HIS A 266 -1.53 -15.37 -3.72
CA HIS A 266 -0.77 -16.54 -3.32
C HIS A 266 -1.36 -17.80 -3.95
N GLU A 267 -0.53 -18.62 -4.60
CA GLU A 267 -0.94 -19.87 -5.26
C GLU A 267 -2.15 -19.70 -6.22
N ASN A 268 -2.14 -18.64 -7.05
CA ASN A 268 -3.21 -18.27 -8.00
C ASN A 268 -4.54 -17.87 -7.33
N GLN A 269 -4.50 -17.46 -6.06
CA GLN A 269 -5.67 -17.04 -5.31
C GLN A 269 -5.41 -15.71 -4.60
N TRP A 270 -6.44 -14.87 -4.53
CA TRP A 270 -6.43 -13.69 -3.68
C TRP A 270 -6.83 -14.10 -2.26
N VAL A 271 -5.98 -13.77 -1.29
CA VAL A 271 -6.15 -14.08 0.14
C VAL A 271 -6.32 -12.78 0.90
N ASP A 272 -7.40 -12.66 1.66
CA ASP A 272 -7.64 -11.50 2.52
C ASP A 272 -6.66 -11.48 3.70
N VAL A 273 -6.04 -10.33 3.94
CA VAL A 273 -5.22 -10.11 5.13
C VAL A 273 -6.08 -9.44 6.20
N THR A 274 -6.45 -10.22 7.22
CA THR A 274 -7.21 -9.70 8.36
C THR A 274 -6.32 -8.79 9.21
N PRO A 275 -6.70 -7.51 9.41
CA PRO A 275 -5.95 -6.60 10.27
C PRO A 275 -5.91 -7.10 11.71
N ILE A 276 -4.73 -7.01 12.32
CA ILE A 276 -4.54 -7.27 13.75
C ILE A 276 -4.15 -5.95 14.40
N HIS A 277 -4.91 -5.53 15.40
CA HIS A 277 -4.62 -4.31 16.14
C HIS A 277 -3.21 -4.37 16.76
N GLY A 278 -2.39 -3.37 16.45
CA GLY A 278 -1.00 -3.32 16.89
C GLY A 278 -0.02 -4.17 16.09
N ALA A 279 -0.43 -4.79 14.99
CA ALA A 279 0.45 -5.50 14.07
C ALA A 279 0.85 -4.63 12.86
N LEU A 280 1.96 -5.00 12.23
CA LEU A 280 2.41 -4.44 10.96
C LEU A 280 2.53 -5.57 9.94
N VAL A 281 2.10 -5.32 8.70
CA VAL A 281 2.32 -6.24 7.58
C VAL A 281 3.65 -5.90 6.94
N ILE A 282 4.48 -6.91 6.73
CA ILE A 282 5.75 -6.81 6.01
C ILE A 282 5.59 -7.55 4.69
N ASN A 283 6.00 -6.94 3.59
CA ASN A 283 6.13 -7.62 2.31
C ASN A 283 7.43 -7.29 1.61
N LEU A 284 7.93 -8.25 0.84
CA LEU A 284 9.14 -8.08 0.06
C LEU A 284 8.82 -7.29 -1.21
N GLY A 285 9.79 -6.50 -1.66
CA GLY A 285 9.73 -5.81 -2.93
C GLY A 285 10.77 -6.32 -3.94
N ASP A 286 10.60 -5.89 -5.18
CA ASP A 286 11.34 -6.34 -6.35
C ASP A 286 12.85 -6.16 -6.19
N MET A 287 13.32 -5.10 -5.51
CA MET A 287 14.75 -4.86 -5.31
C MET A 287 15.40 -5.94 -4.44
N LEU A 288 14.71 -6.40 -3.39
CA LEU A 288 15.24 -7.46 -2.54
C LEU A 288 15.23 -8.79 -3.28
N GLN A 289 14.15 -9.08 -4.01
CA GLN A 289 14.05 -10.29 -4.81
C GLN A 289 15.13 -10.37 -5.89
N ALA A 290 15.36 -9.27 -6.63
CA ALA A 290 16.41 -9.19 -7.65
C ALA A 290 17.82 -9.34 -7.07
N SER A 291 18.01 -8.96 -5.80
CA SER A 291 19.30 -9.11 -5.09
C SER A 291 19.57 -10.55 -4.65
N PHE A 292 18.52 -11.37 -4.43
CA PHE A 292 18.64 -12.75 -3.94
C PHE A 292 17.75 -13.75 -4.71
N PRO A 293 17.87 -13.84 -6.04
CA PRO A 293 16.93 -14.58 -6.88
C PRO A 293 16.94 -16.10 -6.65
N LEU A 294 18.05 -16.65 -6.14
CA LEU A 294 18.15 -18.08 -5.83
C LEU A 294 17.53 -18.45 -4.47
N TYR A 295 17.31 -17.47 -3.61
CA TYR A 295 16.79 -17.68 -2.26
C TYR A 295 15.29 -17.37 -2.19
N LEU A 296 14.85 -16.34 -2.91
CA LEU A 296 13.47 -15.89 -2.97
C LEU A 296 12.84 -16.43 -4.26
N ASN A 297 12.48 -17.72 -4.26
CA ASN A 297 11.73 -18.36 -5.36
C ASN A 297 10.24 -17.93 -5.37
N LEU A 298 9.99 -16.62 -5.26
CA LEU A 298 8.66 -16.08 -5.49
C LEU A 298 8.57 -15.71 -6.97
N LEU A 299 7.93 -16.58 -7.75
CA LEU A 299 7.27 -16.11 -8.97
C LEU A 299 6.09 -15.28 -8.47
N ILE A 300 6.27 -13.96 -8.35
CA ILE A 300 5.15 -13.05 -8.14
C ILE A 300 4.29 -13.02 -9.41
#